data_AF-A0A1Q5H6I1-F1
#
_entry.id   AF-A0A1Q5H6I1-F1
#
_cell.length_a   1.000
_cell.length_b   1.000
_cell.length_c   1.000
_cell.angle_alpha   90.00
_cell.angle_beta   90.00
_cell.angle_gamma   90.00
#
_symmetry.space_group_name_H-M   'P 1'
#
loop_
_entity.id
_entity.type
_entity.pdbx_description
1 polymer ?
#
loop_
_entity_poly.entity_id
_entity_poly.type
_entity_poly.pdbx_seq_one_letter_code
_entity_poly.pdbx_strand_id
1 'polypeptide(L)'
;MRLRALLVVALAALGLVVVMSPAEPAWACSCVGSTTEQDDRADSIVVGTVSQVTDRGVGLTVESVEKGGAQVGNSLTLRVSPGEAACGYAFRLGTRYRVNSSGGATGVCAGIRELSGPAEATTPSVATAERTRAAGPPAWWIVGGVTVAALAAAGLVVAARRRTGRGHP
;
A
#
# COMPACT_ATOMS: atom_id res chain seq x y z
N MET A 1 2.71 -22.56 -37.92
CA MET A 1 1.53 -21.73 -37.56
C MET A 1 1.12 -21.83 -36.08
N ARG A 2 1.15 -23.01 -35.45
CA ARG A 2 0.74 -23.17 -34.03
C ARG A 2 1.63 -22.42 -33.02
N LEU A 3 2.95 -22.37 -33.25
CA LEU A 3 3.89 -21.65 -32.40
C LEU A 3 3.63 -20.12 -32.38
N ARG A 4 3.33 -19.56 -33.56
CA ARG A 4 3.00 -18.13 -33.69
C ARG A 4 1.69 -17.78 -32.98
N ALA A 5 0.69 -18.65 -33.05
CA ALA A 5 -0.58 -18.45 -32.35
C ALA A 5 -0.41 -18.52 -30.82
N LEU A 6 0.40 -19.46 -30.31
CA LEU A 6 0.70 -19.57 -28.88
C LEU A 6 1.45 -18.34 -28.36
N LEU A 7 2.40 -17.82 -29.15
CA LEU A 7 3.19 -16.64 -28.79
C LEU A 7 2.31 -15.37 -28.74
N VAL A 8 1.37 -15.22 -29.67
CA VAL A 8 0.40 -14.12 -29.66
C VAL A 8 -0.54 -14.21 -28.45
N VAL A 9 -1.02 -15.41 -28.09
CA VAL A 9 -1.87 -15.61 -26.91
C VAL A 9 -1.10 -15.32 -25.61
N ALA A 10 0.16 -15.74 -25.52
CA ALA A 10 1.00 -15.45 -24.36
C ALA A 10 1.25 -13.95 -24.19
N LEU A 11 1.53 -13.23 -25.28
CA LEU A 11 1.69 -11.77 -25.26
C LEU A 11 0.39 -11.05 -24.89
N ALA A 12 -0.75 -11.51 -25.41
CA ALA A 12 -2.06 -10.95 -25.06
C ALA A 12 -2.40 -11.16 -23.58
N ALA A 13 -2.08 -12.33 -23.02
CA ALA A 13 -2.26 -12.62 -21.60
C ALA A 13 -1.37 -11.73 -20.72
N LEU A 14 -0.09 -11.53 -21.10
CA LEU A 14 0.81 -10.63 -20.38
C LEU A 14 0.34 -9.17 -20.46
N GLY A 15 -0.12 -8.71 -21.63
CA GLY A 15 -0.68 -7.36 -21.79
C GLY A 15 -1.92 -7.14 -20.93
N LEU A 16 -2.78 -8.14 -20.80
CA LEU A 16 -3.99 -8.07 -19.97
C LEU A 16 -3.65 -7.92 -18.47
N VAL A 17 -2.62 -8.62 -17.98
CA VAL A 17 -2.15 -8.51 -16.59
C VAL A 17 -1.65 -7.09 -16.29
N VAL A 18 -0.93 -6.48 -17.23
CA VAL A 18 -0.42 -5.11 -17.07
C VAL A 18 -1.58 -4.10 -17.03
N VAL A 19 -2.56 -4.23 -17.92
CA VAL A 19 -3.72 -3.30 -17.98
C VAL A 19 -4.61 -3.41 -16.75
N MET A 20 -4.72 -4.59 -16.15
CA MET A 20 -5.60 -4.83 -14.99
C MET A 20 -4.91 -4.61 -13.64
N SER A 21 -3.61 -4.33 -13.61
CA SER A 21 -2.92 -4.00 -12.38
C SER A 21 -3.35 -2.59 -11.92
N PRO A 22 -3.83 -2.41 -10.67
CA PRO A 22 -4.14 -1.09 -10.16
C PRO A 22 -2.86 -0.25 -10.19
N ALA A 23 -2.91 0.88 -10.89
CA ALA A 23 -1.82 1.84 -10.89
C ALA A 23 -1.75 2.50 -9.50
N GLU A 24 -0.88 2.00 -8.63
CA GLU A 24 -0.53 2.72 -7.41
C GLU A 24 0.26 3.98 -7.82
N PRO A 25 -0.17 5.18 -7.41
CA PRO A 25 0.56 6.41 -7.74
C PRO A 25 1.91 6.38 -7.02
N ALA A 26 2.97 5.99 -7.74
CA ALA A 26 4.34 6.09 -7.28
C ALA A 26 4.88 7.47 -7.65
N TRP A 27 4.86 8.40 -6.71
CA TRP A 27 5.52 9.68 -6.87
C TRP A 27 6.92 9.60 -6.26
N ALA A 28 7.92 10.04 -7.02
CA ALA A 28 9.25 10.28 -6.48
C ALA A 28 9.19 11.58 -5.69
N CYS A 29 9.18 11.48 -4.38
CA CYS A 29 8.97 12.65 -3.54
C CYS A 29 10.30 13.28 -3.19
N SER A 30 10.42 14.54 -3.56
CA SER A 30 11.49 15.41 -3.10
C SER A 30 10.88 16.47 -2.19
N CYS A 31 11.32 16.51 -0.94
CA CYS A 31 10.90 17.53 0.00
C CYS A 31 11.79 18.77 -0.17
N VAL A 32 11.18 19.94 -0.30
CA VAL A 32 11.88 21.22 -0.33
C VAL A 32 11.75 21.92 1.01
N GLY A 33 12.86 22.48 1.48
CA GLY A 33 12.96 23.24 2.72
C GLY A 33 13.72 22.53 3.83
N SER A 34 14.29 23.34 4.72
CA SER A 34 14.89 22.94 5.98
C SER A 34 13.85 22.48 6.99
N THR A 35 14.32 21.91 8.08
CA THR A 35 13.47 21.40 9.18
C THR A 35 12.75 22.53 9.90
N THR A 36 13.41 23.69 10.04
CA THR A 36 12.79 24.90 10.62
C THR A 36 11.66 25.42 9.73
N GLU A 37 11.86 25.47 8.41
CA GLU A 37 10.81 25.88 7.47
C GLU A 37 9.64 24.88 7.41
N GLN A 38 9.87 23.60 7.72
CA GLN A 38 8.80 22.61 7.87
C GLN A 38 7.99 22.86 9.16
N ASP A 39 8.67 23.13 10.28
CA ASP A 39 8.03 23.46 11.55
C ASP A 39 7.23 24.77 11.48
N ASP A 40 7.74 25.78 10.79
CA ASP A 40 7.07 27.07 10.62
C ASP A 40 5.78 26.95 9.80
N ARG A 41 5.78 26.10 8.76
CA ARG A 41 4.60 25.83 7.92
C ARG A 41 3.56 24.89 8.54
N ALA A 42 3.91 24.15 9.59
CA ALA A 42 2.98 23.25 10.26
C ALA A 42 1.91 24.04 11.04
N ASP A 43 0.65 23.66 10.92
CA ASP A 43 -0.43 24.22 11.74
C ASP A 43 -0.35 23.68 13.18
N SER A 44 0.12 22.44 13.33
CA SER A 44 0.33 21.79 14.62
C SER A 44 1.54 20.85 14.60
N ILE A 45 2.25 20.83 15.72
CA ILE A 45 3.37 19.95 16.00
C ILE A 45 3.11 19.30 17.36
N VAL A 46 3.02 17.97 17.35
CA VAL A 46 2.74 17.17 18.55
C VAL A 46 3.74 16.03 18.68
N VAL A 47 4.02 15.64 19.91
CA VAL A 47 4.66 14.36 20.20
C VAL A 47 3.60 13.41 20.74
N GLY A 48 3.59 12.19 20.25
CA GLY A 48 2.66 11.18 20.73
C GLY A 48 3.01 9.77 20.29
N THR A 49 2.35 8.81 20.92
CA THR A 49 2.47 7.39 20.60
C THR A 49 1.33 6.97 19.69
N VAL A 50 1.67 6.26 18.61
CA VAL A 50 0.68 5.78 17.64
C VAL A 50 -0.19 4.70 18.27
N SER A 51 -1.50 4.94 18.30
CA SER A 51 -2.50 4.02 18.83
C SER A 51 -3.27 3.28 17.72
N GLN A 52 -3.29 3.82 16.49
CA GLN A 52 -3.99 3.20 15.35
C GLN A 52 -3.30 3.53 14.03
N VAL A 53 -3.28 2.57 13.09
CA VAL A 53 -2.85 2.79 11.70
C VAL A 53 -3.93 2.22 10.77
N THR A 54 -4.28 2.97 9.73
CA THR A 54 -5.27 2.61 8.71
C THR A 54 -4.73 2.93 7.31
N ASP A 55 -5.43 2.47 6.27
CA ASP A 55 -5.06 2.75 4.88
C ASP A 55 -5.16 4.24 4.49
N ARG A 56 -5.76 5.09 5.33
CA ARG A 56 -5.98 6.51 5.03
C ARG A 56 -5.45 7.47 6.11
N GLY A 57 -4.86 6.94 7.17
CA GLY A 57 -4.52 7.77 8.32
C GLY A 57 -3.95 7.02 9.50
N VAL A 58 -3.51 7.80 10.48
CA VAL A 58 -2.93 7.36 11.74
C VAL A 58 -3.66 8.02 12.90
N GLY A 59 -3.88 7.27 13.97
CA GLY A 59 -4.31 7.76 15.27
C GLY A 59 -3.14 7.74 16.24
N LEU A 60 -2.96 8.81 17.01
CA LEU A 60 -1.94 8.91 18.05
C LEU A 60 -2.51 9.50 19.33
N THR A 61 -2.01 9.07 20.48
CA THR A 61 -2.29 9.69 21.77
C THR A 61 -1.27 10.81 21.98
N VAL A 62 -1.76 12.04 22.14
CA VAL A 62 -0.91 13.23 22.30
C VAL A 62 -0.26 13.21 23.69
N GLU A 63 1.06 13.32 23.73
CA GLU A 63 1.84 13.37 24.98
C GLU A 63 2.36 14.78 25.27
N SER A 64 2.78 15.50 24.22
CA SER A 64 3.12 16.92 24.32
C SER A 64 2.76 17.66 23.04
N VAL A 65 2.60 18.97 23.17
CA VAL A 65 2.24 19.87 22.08
C VAL A 65 3.31 20.94 22.00
N GLU A 66 4.00 21.00 20.87
CA GLU A 66 5.00 22.03 20.59
C GLU A 66 4.36 23.23 19.86
N LYS A 67 3.34 22.97 19.04
CA LYS A 67 2.62 23.99 18.26
C LYS A 67 1.16 23.58 18.01
N GLY A 68 0.26 24.55 18.01
CA GLY A 68 -1.17 24.36 17.72
C GLY A 68 -2.03 24.12 18.96
N GLY A 69 -3.30 23.78 18.75
CA GLY A 69 -4.33 23.69 19.80
C GLY A 69 -4.68 22.26 20.25
N ALA A 70 -3.83 21.27 19.96
CA ALA A 70 -4.06 19.91 20.43
C ALA A 70 -4.02 19.84 21.96
N GLN A 71 -4.65 18.82 22.55
CA GLN A 71 -4.73 18.63 23.99
C GLN A 71 -4.00 17.35 24.36
N VAL A 72 -3.14 17.43 25.38
CA VAL A 72 -2.42 16.27 25.92
C VAL A 72 -3.42 15.25 26.46
N GLY A 73 -3.17 13.97 26.19
CA GLY A 73 -4.02 12.84 26.55
C GLY A 73 -5.11 12.52 25.53
N ASN A 74 -5.41 13.43 24.58
CA ASN A 74 -6.42 13.16 23.56
C ASN A 74 -5.87 12.32 22.41
N SER A 75 -6.78 11.60 21.75
CA SER A 75 -6.51 10.96 20.48
C SER A 75 -6.56 11.99 19.35
N LEU A 76 -5.46 12.11 18.60
CA LEU A 76 -5.37 12.90 17.38
C LEU A 76 -5.38 11.96 16.16
N THR A 77 -6.27 12.21 15.21
CA THR A 77 -6.31 11.48 13.93
C THR A 77 -5.76 12.36 12.81
N LEU A 78 -4.80 11.84 12.06
CA LEU A 78 -4.16 12.52 10.95
C LEU A 78 -4.33 11.71 9.66
N ARG A 79 -4.61 12.41 8.56
CA ARG A 79 -4.62 11.80 7.22
C ARG A 79 -3.19 11.63 6.74
N VAL A 80 -2.87 10.43 6.26
CA VAL A 80 -1.56 10.11 5.70
C VAL A 80 -1.70 8.92 4.76
N SER A 81 -1.02 8.96 3.62
CA SER A 81 -0.96 7.82 2.70
C SER A 81 -0.08 6.70 3.29
N PRO A 82 -0.37 5.43 3.00
CA PRO A 82 0.51 4.34 3.40
C PRO A 82 1.79 4.36 2.55
N GLY A 83 2.93 4.46 3.22
CA GLY A 83 4.25 4.29 2.59
C GLY A 83 4.79 5.51 1.83
N GLU A 84 6.09 5.42 1.53
CA GLU A 84 6.86 6.51 0.93
C GLU A 84 6.61 6.67 -0.57
N ALA A 85 6.22 5.62 -1.29
CA ALA A 85 5.87 5.74 -2.72
C ALA A 85 4.66 6.66 -2.96
N ALA A 86 3.79 6.75 -1.96
CA ALA A 86 2.63 7.64 -1.93
C ALA A 86 2.88 8.87 -1.02
N CYS A 87 4.13 9.10 -0.61
CA CYS A 87 4.63 10.08 0.34
C CYS A 87 3.72 10.52 1.47
N GLY A 88 3.03 9.52 1.99
CA GLY A 88 2.81 9.49 3.39
C GLY A 88 4.02 8.88 4.09
N TYR A 89 3.75 8.21 5.21
CA TYR A 89 4.79 7.75 6.13
C TYR A 89 4.35 6.43 6.76
N ALA A 90 5.28 5.49 6.88
CA ALA A 90 5.00 4.16 7.42
C ALA A 90 5.05 4.18 8.96
N PHE A 91 3.99 4.70 9.58
CA PHE A 91 3.85 4.70 11.04
C PHE A 91 3.78 3.28 11.60
N ARG A 92 4.39 3.09 12.78
CA ARG A 92 4.34 1.83 13.52
C ARG A 92 3.52 1.98 14.78
N LEU A 93 2.60 1.06 15.02
CA LEU A 93 1.80 0.98 16.24
C LEU A 93 2.72 0.94 17.47
N GLY A 94 2.33 1.64 18.53
CA GLY A 94 3.08 1.72 19.80
C GLY A 94 4.40 2.48 19.71
N THR A 95 4.75 3.05 18.56
CA THR A 95 5.97 3.83 18.39
C THR A 95 5.68 5.32 18.60
N ARG A 96 6.64 6.00 19.21
CA ARG A 96 6.58 7.43 19.55
C ARG A 96 7.12 8.27 18.39
N TYR A 97 6.38 9.30 18.01
CA TYR A 97 6.75 10.22 16.93
C TYR A 97 6.54 11.66 17.33
N ARG A 98 7.41 12.53 16.81
CA ARG A 98 7.12 13.96 16.63
C ARG A 98 6.48 14.13 15.27
N VAL A 99 5.24 14.60 15.24
CA VAL A 99 4.42 14.71 14.04
C VAL A 99 4.04 16.15 13.80
N ASN A 100 4.43 16.63 12.62
CA ASN A 100 4.03 17.91 12.07
C ASN A 100 2.81 17.69 11.18
N SER A 101 1.81 18.56 11.28
CA SER A 101 0.61 18.48 10.47
C SER A 101 0.15 19.85 9.96
N SER A 102 -0.41 19.85 8.75
CA SER A 102 -1.07 21.01 8.14
C SER A 102 -2.41 20.55 7.57
N GLY A 103 -3.50 21.27 7.84
CA GLY A 103 -4.85 20.89 7.40
C GLY A 103 -5.30 19.49 7.85
N GLY A 104 -4.79 18.99 8.97
CA GLY A 104 -5.08 17.65 9.50
C GLY A 104 -4.46 16.50 8.70
N ALA A 105 -3.41 16.78 7.92
CA ALA A 105 -2.66 15.77 7.17
C ALA A 105 -1.16 15.82 7.52
N THR A 106 -0.47 14.70 7.32
CA THR A 106 0.98 14.57 7.52
C THR A 106 1.60 13.63 6.48
N GLY A 107 2.93 13.63 6.38
CA GLY A 107 3.69 12.79 5.44
C GLY A 107 5.20 13.03 5.54
N VAL A 108 6.01 12.34 4.72
CA VAL A 108 7.49 12.43 4.80
C VAL A 108 8.02 13.86 4.66
N CYS A 109 7.35 14.74 3.92
CA CYS A 109 7.77 16.13 3.75
C CYS A 109 7.23 17.09 4.81
N ALA A 110 6.41 16.59 5.76
CA ALA A 110 5.91 17.41 6.85
C ALA A 110 6.96 17.61 7.96
N GLY A 111 8.02 16.80 8.00
CA GLY A 111 9.03 16.86 9.07
C GLY A 111 8.81 15.84 10.20
N ILE A 112 8.12 14.73 9.92
CA ILE A 112 7.92 13.63 10.89
C ILE A 112 9.26 13.07 11.35
N ARG A 113 9.39 12.82 12.65
CA ARG A 113 10.53 12.09 13.20
C ARG A 113 10.08 11.03 14.18
N GLU A 114 10.67 9.86 14.04
CA GLU A 114 10.59 8.83 15.07
C GLU A 114 11.45 9.24 16.27
N LEU A 115 10.92 9.07 17.47
CA LEU A 115 11.62 9.38 18.70
C LEU A 115 11.99 8.07 19.40
N SER A 116 13.28 7.73 19.41
CA SER A 116 13.80 6.61 20.19
C SER A 116 13.82 7.00 21.68
N GLY A 117 12.87 6.48 22.46
CA GLY A 117 12.83 6.66 23.90
C GLY A 117 11.86 5.68 24.54
N PRO A 118 12.08 5.26 25.80
CA PRO A 118 11.21 4.29 26.44
C PRO A 118 9.82 4.91 26.62
N ALA A 119 8.85 4.43 25.84
CA ALA A 119 7.49 4.32 26.36
C ALA A 119 7.60 3.41 27.58
N GLU A 120 7.18 3.87 28.76
CA GLU A 120 7.21 3.06 29.98
C GLU A 120 6.70 1.65 29.68
N ALA A 121 7.60 0.69 29.88
CA ALA A 121 7.52 -0.64 29.31
C ALA A 121 6.38 -1.44 29.96
N THR A 122 5.31 -1.66 29.21
CA THR A 122 4.54 -2.90 29.38
C THR A 122 5.20 -3.94 28.47
N THR A 123 5.93 -4.84 29.14
CA THR A 123 6.71 -5.99 28.67
C THR A 123 6.42 -6.53 27.25
N PRO A 124 7.48 -6.83 26.46
CA PRO A 124 7.37 -7.41 25.13
C PRO A 124 7.08 -8.91 25.25
N SER A 125 6.00 -9.39 24.64
CA SER A 125 5.69 -10.81 24.59
C SER A 125 5.32 -11.24 23.17
N VAL A 126 6.22 -12.06 22.64
CA VAL A 126 6.17 -12.90 21.44
C VAL A 126 6.15 -12.16 20.10
N ALA A 127 7.31 -12.24 19.45
CA ALA A 127 7.46 -12.19 18.01
C ALA A 127 6.41 -13.10 17.33
N THR A 128 5.35 -12.49 16.85
CA THR A 128 4.72 -12.96 15.62
C THR A 128 5.11 -11.94 14.58
N ALA A 129 6.12 -12.31 13.78
CA ALA A 129 6.33 -11.68 12.49
C ALA A 129 5.10 -12.03 11.64
N GLU A 130 3.98 -11.36 11.91
CA GLU A 130 2.91 -11.23 10.95
C GLU A 130 3.42 -10.21 9.94
N ARG A 131 4.34 -10.69 9.10
CA ARG A 131 4.58 -10.17 7.76
C ARG A 131 3.17 -9.95 7.22
N THR A 132 2.72 -8.69 7.22
CA THR A 132 1.44 -8.29 6.66
C THR A 132 1.40 -8.96 5.31
N ARG A 133 0.54 -9.99 5.22
CA ARG A 133 0.29 -10.68 3.99
C ARG A 133 -0.28 -9.57 3.13
N ALA A 134 0.54 -9.03 2.21
CA ALA A 134 0.05 -8.20 1.12
C ALA A 134 -1.24 -8.89 0.68
N ALA A 135 -2.37 -8.22 0.86
CA ALA A 135 -3.68 -8.81 0.66
C ALA A 135 -3.61 -9.47 -0.71
N GLY A 136 -3.59 -10.81 -0.70
CA GLY A 136 -3.44 -11.57 -1.93
C GLY A 136 -4.54 -11.11 -2.87
N PRO A 137 -4.27 -11.00 -4.19
CA PRO A 137 -5.27 -10.53 -5.12
C PRO A 137 -6.58 -11.29 -4.87
N PRO A 138 -7.72 -10.58 -4.79
CA PRO A 138 -8.98 -11.17 -4.34
C PRO A 138 -9.33 -12.41 -5.17
N ALA A 139 -9.83 -13.46 -4.50
CA ALA A 139 -9.97 -14.83 -5.04
C ALA A 139 -10.80 -14.95 -6.34
N TRP A 140 -11.51 -13.91 -6.77
CA TRP A 140 -12.21 -13.87 -8.06
C TRP A 140 -11.27 -13.96 -9.27
N TRP A 141 -9.99 -13.58 -9.12
CA TRP A 141 -8.97 -13.78 -10.16
C TRP A 141 -8.73 -15.26 -10.51
N ILE A 142 -8.91 -16.17 -9.54
CA ILE A 142 -8.78 -17.62 -9.78
C ILE A 142 -9.97 -18.12 -10.62
N VAL A 143 -11.18 -17.59 -10.39
CA VAL A 143 -12.38 -17.96 -11.15
C VAL A 143 -12.30 -17.48 -12.61
N GLY A 144 -11.77 -16.28 -12.83
CA GLY A 144 -11.50 -15.74 -14.17
C GLY A 144 -10.39 -16.50 -14.93
N GLY A 145 -9.30 -16.85 -14.24
CA GLY A 145 -8.21 -17.63 -14.85
C GLY A 145 -8.63 -19.04 -15.28
N VAL A 146 -9.42 -19.73 -14.45
CA VAL A 146 -9.89 -21.10 -14.74
C VAL A 146 -10.88 -21.12 -15.91
N THR A 147 -11.77 -20.13 -16.02
CA THR A 147 -12.74 -20.04 -17.14
C THR A 147 -12.06 -19.75 -18.47
N VAL A 148 -11.06 -18.86 -18.51
CA VAL A 148 -10.29 -18.58 -19.73
C VAL A 148 -9.45 -19.80 -20.15
N ALA A 149 -8.82 -20.50 -19.21
CA ALA A 149 -8.08 -21.72 -19.50
C ALA A 149 -8.98 -22.85 -20.04
N ALA A 150 -10.19 -23.01 -19.48
CA ALA A 150 -11.16 -24.00 -19.94
C ALA A 150 -11.68 -23.70 -21.36
N LEU A 151 -11.96 -22.43 -21.68
CA LEU A 151 -12.38 -22.02 -23.02
C LEU A 151 -11.27 -22.19 -24.06
N ALA A 152 -10.02 -21.89 -23.70
CA ALA A 152 -8.87 -22.12 -24.56
C ALA A 152 -8.63 -23.62 -24.83
N ALA A 153 -8.76 -24.47 -23.81
CA ALA A 153 -8.66 -25.91 -23.94
C ALA A 153 -9.80 -26.49 -24.80
N ALA A 154 -11.04 -26.06 -24.58
CA ALA A 154 -12.19 -26.47 -25.37
C ALA A 154 -12.04 -26.05 -26.85
N GLY A 155 -11.58 -24.82 -27.10
CA GLY A 155 -11.28 -24.33 -28.45
C GLY A 155 -10.18 -25.15 -29.15
N LEU A 156 -9.13 -25.54 -28.43
CA LEU A 156 -8.07 -26.42 -28.94
C LEU A 156 -8.58 -27.83 -29.28
N VAL A 157 -9.45 -28.41 -28.46
CA VAL A 157 -10.05 -29.74 -28.71
C VAL A 157 -10.97 -29.71 -29.92
N VAL A 158 -11.81 -28.68 -30.06
CA VAL A 158 -12.69 -28.51 -31.24
C VAL A 158 -11.87 -28.29 -32.51
N ALA A 159 -10.80 -27.49 -32.44
CA ALA A 159 -9.91 -27.26 -33.57
C ALA A 159 -9.09 -28.51 -33.96
N ALA A 160 -8.75 -29.37 -32.99
CA ALA A 160 -8.09 -30.65 -33.25
C ALA A 160 -9.04 -31.64 -33.93
N ARG A 161 -10.29 -31.77 -33.43
CA ARG A 161 -11.31 -32.66 -34.03
C ARG A 161 -11.72 -32.26 -35.44
N ARG A 162 -11.77 -30.95 -35.74
CA ARG A 162 -12.06 -30.47 -37.11
C ARG A 162 -10.94 -30.75 -38.12
N ARG A 163 -9.71 -31.00 -37.67
CA ARG A 163 -8.58 -31.37 -38.54
C ARG A 163 -8.52 -32.87 -38.79
N THR A 164 -8.90 -33.69 -37.81
CA THR A 164 -8.95 -35.15 -37.98
C THR A 164 -10.16 -35.62 -38.80
N GLY A 165 -11.28 -34.88 -38.79
CA GLY A 165 -12.47 -35.19 -39.61
C GLY A 165 -12.40 -34.76 -41.08
N ARG A 166 -11.31 -34.12 -41.53
CA ARG A 166 -11.12 -33.68 -42.93
C ARG A 166 -10.09 -34.51 -43.71
N GLY A 167 -9.71 -35.68 -43.19
CA GLY A 167 -8.76 -36.58 -43.82
C GLY A 167 -9.28 -38.00 -43.93
N HIS A 168 -10.22 -38.25 -44.84
CA HIS A 168 -10.32 -39.53 -45.54
C HIS A 168 -10.87 -39.31 -46.96
N PRO A 169 -10.35 -40.07 -47.94
CA PRO A 169 -10.46 -39.81 -49.39
C PRO A 169 -11.89 -39.91 -49.94
#